data_AF-A0AB33C0F3-F1
#
_entry.id   AF-A0AB33C0F3-F1
#
_cell.length_a   1.000
_cell.length_b   1.000
_cell.length_c   1.000
_cell.angle_alpha   90.00
_cell.angle_beta   90.00
_cell.angle_gamma   90.00
#
_symmetry.space_group_name_H-M   'P 1'
#
loop_
_entity.id
_entity.type
_entity.pdbx_description
1 polymer ?
#
loop_
_entity_poly.entity_id
_entity_poly.type
_entity_poly.pdbx_seq_one_letter_code
_entity_poly.pdbx_strand_id
1 'polypeptide(L)'
;MIDWLIVWGVTQAAGSLVRSVMQELAIEGAKDYGKEFFKNSLGKVLHLPEKDVQKEAYGKAMKEFLELFQQQLEMADLEDDQIKNFEKPLKTFIKDDQVKPILGDAFDIDCQVLDTLTLAQSWQRLNLSPLPAEFNWEKLGKFYLRKTQEIIENSEKLRAVFLVKLQNKDSQNIQEIAGVKTDYNLDNYAEGLKKEYGHLKLECLDTTTYEQIKLWRMFVPQNVRRCKQFIPQLYELPKEVLQELVDRGEITQAELEQIQAELERKRQEYVNEKLDPVLNIVNSSEYRRTVILGDPGAGKSSLLQYLALNWAEKEPSQRVLLPLPLLIELRIYARDKDEKKCQNILEFFHQGNLICHLNQLALDDNLEKGQALVLFDGLD
;
A
#
# COMPACT_ATOMS: atom_id res chain seq x y z
N MET A 1 -37.06 -27.75 2.84
CA MET A 1 -35.63 -27.42 2.89
C MET A 1 -35.47 -26.14 2.09
N ILE A 2 -34.91 -25.07 2.68
CA ILE A 2 -34.70 -23.81 1.96
C ILE A 2 -33.67 -24.06 0.85
N ASP A 3 -33.99 -23.70 -0.39
CA ASP A 3 -33.01 -23.72 -1.48
C ASP A 3 -32.13 -22.47 -1.37
N TRP A 4 -30.97 -22.64 -0.73
CA TRP A 4 -30.05 -21.54 -0.45
C TRP A 4 -29.45 -20.93 -1.71
N LEU A 5 -29.36 -21.67 -2.83
CA LEU A 5 -28.87 -21.09 -4.09
C LEU A 5 -29.83 -20.02 -4.62
N ILE A 6 -31.14 -20.27 -4.50
CA ILE A 6 -32.17 -19.30 -4.87
C ILE A 6 -32.12 -18.09 -3.92
N VAL A 7 -32.00 -18.31 -2.61
CA VAL A 7 -31.91 -17.23 -1.61
C VAL A 7 -30.68 -16.34 -1.83
N TRP A 8 -29.55 -16.94 -2.20
CA TRP A 8 -28.32 -16.23 -2.51
C TRP A 8 -28.32 -15.56 -3.89
N GLY A 9 -29.37 -15.76 -4.70
CA GLY A 9 -29.50 -15.15 -6.01
C GLY A 9 -28.60 -15.78 -7.09
N VAL A 10 -28.18 -17.04 -6.91
CA VAL A 10 -27.41 -17.77 -7.93
C VAL A 10 -28.35 -18.13 -9.08
N THR A 11 -28.24 -17.40 -10.19
CA THR A 11 -29.09 -17.62 -11.37
C THR A 11 -28.51 -18.67 -12.32
N GLN A 12 -29.29 -19.11 -13.31
CA GLN A 12 -28.76 -20.00 -14.36
C GLN A 12 -27.72 -19.31 -15.25
N ALA A 13 -27.72 -17.98 -15.30
CA ALA A 13 -26.75 -17.17 -16.04
C ALA A 13 -25.46 -16.92 -15.26
N ALA A 14 -25.38 -17.34 -13.99
CA ALA A 14 -24.14 -17.30 -13.24
C ALA A 14 -23.11 -18.21 -13.91
N GLY A 15 -21.88 -17.72 -14.03
CA GLY A 15 -20.78 -18.46 -14.64
C GLY A 15 -20.58 -19.85 -14.02
N SER A 16 -20.09 -20.79 -14.84
CA SER A 16 -19.95 -22.20 -14.43
C SER A 16 -19.12 -22.37 -13.15
N LEU A 17 -18.09 -21.54 -12.99
CA LEU A 17 -17.24 -21.46 -11.80
C LEU A 17 -18.03 -21.02 -10.57
N VAL A 18 -18.72 -19.88 -10.63
CA VAL A 18 -19.56 -19.35 -9.53
C VAL A 18 -20.56 -20.41 -9.09
N ARG A 19 -21.29 -21.00 -10.05
CA ARG A 19 -22.34 -21.99 -9.75
C ARG A 19 -21.78 -23.23 -9.05
N SER A 20 -20.66 -23.76 -9.53
CA SER A 20 -20.03 -24.94 -8.95
C SER A 20 -19.56 -24.71 -7.51
N VAL A 21 -18.90 -23.57 -7.25
CA VAL A 21 -18.44 -23.20 -5.90
C VAL A 21 -19.62 -22.96 -4.96
N MET A 22 -20.64 -22.22 -5.42
CA MET A 22 -21.83 -21.92 -4.61
C MET A 22 -22.67 -23.16 -4.30
N GLN A 23 -22.77 -24.13 -5.22
CA GLN A 23 -23.45 -25.40 -4.98
C GLN A 23 -22.80 -26.19 -3.84
N GLU A 24 -21.48 -26.26 -3.81
CA GLU A 24 -20.75 -26.91 -2.72
C GLU A 24 -20.98 -26.18 -1.39
N LEU A 25 -20.89 -24.84 -1.37
CA LEU A 25 -21.18 -24.04 -0.17
C LEU A 25 -22.62 -24.25 0.35
N ALA A 26 -23.60 -24.41 -0.55
CA ALA A 26 -24.98 -24.69 -0.18
C ALA A 26 -25.14 -26.08 0.45
N ILE A 27 -24.43 -27.09 -0.07
CA ILE A 27 -24.46 -28.48 0.43
C ILE A 27 -23.72 -28.59 1.77
N GLU A 28 -22.54 -27.98 1.89
CA GLU A 28 -21.76 -27.96 3.13
C GLU A 28 -22.42 -27.08 4.22
N GLY A 29 -23.33 -26.19 3.83
CA GLY A 29 -23.89 -25.14 4.66
C GLY A 29 -24.85 -25.61 5.77
N ALA A 30 -24.32 -26.05 6.91
CA ALA A 30 -25.06 -26.09 8.18
C ALA A 30 -24.23 -25.90 9.48
N LYS A 31 -22.89 -25.84 9.43
CA LYS A 31 -22.06 -25.66 10.64
C LYS A 31 -21.02 -24.55 10.44
N ASP A 32 -21.17 -23.48 11.21
CA ASP A 32 -20.13 -22.52 11.62
C ASP A 32 -19.53 -21.47 10.66
N TYR A 33 -19.83 -21.42 9.36
CA TYR A 33 -19.23 -20.42 8.46
C TYR A 33 -19.46 -18.94 8.86
N GLY A 34 -20.65 -18.59 9.36
CA GLY A 34 -20.95 -17.21 9.74
C GLY A 34 -20.11 -16.69 10.91
N LYS A 35 -19.69 -17.56 11.84
CA LYS A 35 -19.01 -17.11 13.05
C LYS A 35 -17.59 -16.62 12.78
N GLU A 36 -16.86 -17.32 11.92
CA GLU A 36 -15.50 -16.94 11.54
C GLU A 36 -15.48 -15.83 10.50
N PHE A 37 -16.41 -15.89 9.53
CA PHE A 37 -16.55 -14.86 8.51
C PHE A 37 -16.86 -13.49 9.13
N PHE A 38 -17.87 -13.40 9.99
CA PHE A 38 -18.26 -12.14 10.62
C PHE A 38 -17.50 -11.81 11.92
N LYS A 39 -16.41 -12.51 12.21
CA LYS A 39 -15.70 -12.43 13.51
C LYS A 39 -15.33 -10.99 13.87
N ASN A 40 -14.85 -10.23 12.90
CA ASN A 40 -14.38 -8.86 13.08
C ASN A 40 -15.52 -7.83 12.93
N SER A 41 -16.31 -7.94 11.86
CA SER A 41 -17.36 -6.98 11.51
C SER A 41 -18.57 -6.99 12.45
N LEU A 42 -18.99 -8.18 12.90
CA LEU A 42 -20.08 -8.36 13.86
C LEU A 42 -19.61 -8.53 15.31
N GLY A 43 -18.31 -8.73 15.55
CA GLY A 43 -17.74 -8.87 16.91
C GLY A 43 -17.95 -7.65 17.81
N LYS A 44 -18.21 -6.48 17.21
CA LYS A 44 -18.45 -5.20 17.90
C LYS A 44 -19.93 -4.80 18.00
N VAL A 45 -20.86 -5.64 17.54
CA VAL A 45 -22.28 -5.27 17.48
C VAL A 45 -23.05 -5.74 18.72
N LEU A 46 -23.90 -4.87 19.28
CA LEU A 46 -24.71 -5.11 20.48
C LEU A 46 -25.64 -6.34 20.36
N HIS A 47 -26.20 -6.59 19.17
CA HIS A 47 -27.05 -7.74 18.88
C HIS A 47 -26.65 -8.38 17.55
N LEU A 48 -26.26 -9.65 17.59
CA LEU A 48 -25.97 -10.42 16.39
C LEU A 48 -27.26 -10.65 15.59
N PRO A 49 -27.22 -10.54 14.24
CA PRO A 49 -28.34 -10.94 13.40
C PRO A 49 -28.70 -12.41 13.62
N GLU A 50 -29.94 -12.79 13.35
CA GLU A 50 -30.37 -14.19 13.34
C GLU A 50 -29.47 -15.05 12.43
N LYS A 51 -29.29 -16.33 12.75
CA LYS A 51 -28.40 -17.22 12.00
C LYS A 51 -28.75 -17.30 10.51
N ASP A 52 -30.04 -17.30 10.17
CA ASP A 52 -30.49 -17.32 8.78
C ASP A 52 -30.15 -16.02 8.04
N VAL A 53 -30.20 -14.88 8.72
CA VAL A 53 -29.79 -13.58 8.15
C VAL A 53 -28.29 -13.54 7.90
N GLN A 54 -27.48 -14.06 8.84
CA GLN A 54 -26.04 -14.20 8.65
C GLN A 54 -25.72 -15.13 7.47
N LYS A 55 -26.45 -16.25 7.35
CA LYS A 55 -26.25 -17.22 6.27
C LYS A 55 -26.67 -16.66 4.90
N GLU A 56 -27.75 -15.89 4.85
CA GLU A 56 -28.17 -15.17 3.65
C GLU A 56 -27.12 -14.14 3.24
N ALA A 57 -26.67 -13.29 4.18
CA ALA A 57 -25.65 -12.27 3.96
C ALA A 57 -24.33 -12.88 3.46
N TYR A 58 -23.87 -13.95 4.12
CA TYR A 58 -22.66 -14.69 3.74
C TYR A 58 -22.74 -15.19 2.31
N GLY A 59 -23.80 -15.90 1.94
CA GLY A 59 -23.87 -16.48 0.59
C GLY A 59 -24.10 -15.45 -0.51
N LYS A 60 -24.85 -14.37 -0.25
CA LYS A 60 -24.92 -13.24 -1.18
C LYS A 60 -23.54 -12.62 -1.39
N ALA A 61 -22.77 -12.40 -0.32
CA ALA A 61 -21.43 -11.87 -0.43
C ALA A 61 -20.49 -12.82 -1.17
N MET A 62 -20.50 -14.13 -0.87
CA MET A 62 -19.69 -15.10 -1.60
C MET A 62 -20.03 -15.15 -3.09
N LYS A 63 -21.31 -15.07 -3.45
CA LYS A 63 -21.74 -14.96 -4.84
C LYS A 63 -21.13 -13.73 -5.51
N GLU A 64 -21.28 -12.54 -4.91
CA GLU A 64 -20.73 -11.30 -5.48
C GLU A 64 -19.18 -11.35 -5.59
N PHE A 65 -18.49 -11.89 -4.59
CA PHE A 65 -17.03 -12.08 -4.63
C PHE A 65 -16.61 -12.98 -5.80
N LEU A 66 -17.27 -14.14 -5.96
CA LEU A 66 -16.95 -15.10 -7.01
C LEU A 66 -17.27 -14.56 -8.40
N GLU A 67 -18.36 -13.81 -8.55
CA GLU A 67 -18.71 -13.16 -9.82
C GLU A 67 -17.68 -12.08 -10.20
N LEU A 68 -17.26 -11.24 -9.25
CA LEU A 68 -16.22 -10.25 -9.49
C LEU A 68 -14.88 -10.90 -9.83
N PHE A 69 -14.54 -12.01 -9.16
CA PHE A 69 -13.33 -12.78 -9.46
C PHE A 69 -13.38 -13.35 -10.87
N GLN A 70 -14.50 -14.00 -11.24
CA GLN A 70 -14.69 -14.56 -12.58
C GLN A 70 -14.63 -13.47 -13.65
N GLN A 71 -15.30 -12.33 -13.44
CA GLN A 71 -15.26 -11.20 -14.38
C GLN A 71 -13.83 -10.71 -14.64
N GLN A 72 -12.96 -10.69 -13.63
CA GLN A 72 -11.55 -10.31 -13.87
C GLN A 72 -10.78 -11.35 -14.68
N LEU A 73 -11.08 -12.64 -14.54
CA LEU A 73 -10.49 -13.67 -15.39
C LEU A 73 -10.98 -13.54 -16.84
N GLU A 74 -12.27 -13.28 -17.04
CA GLU A 74 -12.86 -13.03 -18.36
C GLU A 74 -12.27 -11.78 -19.02
N MET A 75 -12.08 -10.70 -18.25
CA MET A 75 -11.43 -9.46 -18.74
C MET A 75 -9.95 -9.62 -19.06
N ALA A 76 -9.31 -10.70 -18.58
CA ALA A 76 -7.94 -11.08 -18.95
C ALA A 76 -7.92 -12.05 -20.15
N ASP A 77 -9.02 -12.16 -20.89
CA ASP A 77 -9.20 -12.99 -22.09
C ASP A 77 -9.02 -14.50 -21.84
N LEU A 78 -9.30 -14.99 -20.61
CA LEU A 78 -9.32 -16.44 -20.34
C LEU A 78 -10.60 -17.09 -20.86
N GLU A 79 -10.45 -18.25 -21.50
CA GLU A 79 -11.58 -19.06 -21.96
C GLU A 79 -12.26 -19.81 -20.81
N ASP A 80 -13.53 -20.19 -20.97
CA ASP A 80 -14.33 -20.90 -19.96
C ASP A 80 -13.63 -22.15 -19.39
N ASP A 81 -12.94 -22.92 -20.22
CA ASP A 81 -12.22 -24.12 -19.78
C ASP A 81 -10.97 -23.78 -18.96
N GLN A 82 -10.34 -22.62 -19.20
CA GLN A 82 -9.25 -22.11 -18.37
C GLN A 82 -9.78 -21.58 -17.04
N ILE A 83 -10.92 -20.88 -17.05
CA ILE A 83 -11.59 -20.36 -15.86
C ILE A 83 -12.00 -21.51 -14.92
N LYS A 84 -12.49 -22.64 -15.45
CA LYS A 84 -12.81 -23.83 -14.65
C LYS A 84 -11.65 -24.36 -13.83
N ASN A 85 -10.40 -24.16 -14.27
CA ASN A 85 -9.21 -24.59 -13.51
C ASN A 85 -9.06 -23.84 -12.18
N PHE A 86 -9.75 -22.70 -12.00
CA PHE A 86 -9.76 -21.93 -10.75
C PHE A 86 -10.81 -22.41 -9.75
N GLU A 87 -11.65 -23.40 -10.08
CA GLU A 87 -12.69 -23.90 -9.18
C GLU A 87 -12.11 -24.46 -7.87
N LYS A 88 -11.15 -25.39 -7.97
CA LYS A 88 -10.53 -26.00 -6.81
C LYS A 88 -9.66 -25.00 -6.02
N PRO A 89 -8.84 -24.14 -6.66
CA PRO A 89 -8.17 -23.04 -5.99
C PRO A 89 -9.11 -22.13 -5.21
N LEU A 90 -10.20 -21.66 -5.81
CA LEU A 90 -11.15 -20.75 -5.14
C LEU A 90 -11.84 -21.41 -3.96
N LYS A 91 -12.26 -22.67 -4.08
CA LYS A 91 -12.82 -23.43 -2.95
C LYS A 91 -11.85 -23.52 -1.78
N THR A 92 -10.57 -23.71 -2.07
CA THR A 92 -9.51 -23.72 -1.03
C THR A 92 -9.33 -22.33 -0.43
N PHE A 93 -9.30 -21.29 -1.27
CA PHE A 93 -9.06 -19.90 -0.87
C PHE A 93 -10.15 -19.35 0.07
N ILE A 94 -11.43 -19.49 -0.29
CA ILE A 94 -12.54 -18.93 0.50
C ILE A 94 -12.76 -19.66 1.83
N LYS A 95 -12.20 -20.87 1.98
CA LYS A 95 -12.24 -21.67 3.21
C LYS A 95 -11.05 -21.39 4.13
N ASP A 96 -10.07 -20.58 3.70
CA ASP A 96 -8.90 -20.25 4.50
C ASP A 96 -9.23 -19.31 5.67
N ASP A 97 -8.62 -19.58 6.83
CA ASP A 97 -8.94 -18.88 8.08
C ASP A 97 -8.42 -17.43 8.13
N GLN A 98 -7.47 -17.06 7.27
CA GLN A 98 -7.05 -15.66 7.10
C GLN A 98 -7.97 -14.92 6.14
N VAL A 99 -8.51 -15.60 5.12
CA VAL A 99 -9.36 -15.01 4.08
C VAL A 99 -10.77 -14.72 4.57
N LYS A 100 -11.41 -15.66 5.28
CA LYS A 100 -12.79 -15.52 5.80
C LYS A 100 -13.03 -14.19 6.54
N PRO A 101 -12.25 -13.81 7.57
CA PRO A 101 -12.51 -12.58 8.32
C PRO A 101 -12.33 -11.34 7.45
N ILE A 102 -11.37 -11.33 6.53
CA ILE A 102 -11.15 -10.18 5.62
C ILE A 102 -12.36 -9.97 4.72
N LEU A 103 -12.88 -11.04 4.11
CA LEU A 103 -14.09 -10.93 3.30
C LEU A 103 -15.30 -10.49 4.14
N GLY A 104 -15.36 -10.91 5.41
CA GLY A 104 -16.38 -10.43 6.34
C GLY A 104 -16.19 -9.00 6.83
N ASP A 105 -14.97 -8.45 6.80
CA ASP A 105 -14.69 -7.05 7.14
C ASP A 105 -15.40 -6.07 6.19
N ALA A 106 -15.74 -6.51 4.97
CA ALA A 106 -16.55 -5.73 4.04
C ALA A 106 -17.96 -5.40 4.56
N PHE A 107 -18.43 -6.11 5.60
CA PHE A 107 -19.67 -5.80 6.29
C PHE A 107 -19.49 -4.76 7.41
N ASP A 108 -18.27 -4.38 7.77
CA ASP A 108 -18.06 -3.29 8.72
C ASP A 108 -18.31 -1.94 8.03
N ILE A 109 -19.15 -1.10 8.64
CA ILE A 109 -19.48 0.24 8.10
C ILE A 109 -18.25 1.15 8.10
N ASP A 110 -17.28 0.84 8.97
CA ASP A 110 -16.04 1.58 9.10
C ASP A 110 -15.01 1.16 8.04
N CYS A 111 -15.22 0.02 7.38
CA CYS A 111 -14.31 -0.47 6.34
C CYS A 111 -14.39 0.43 5.09
N GLN A 112 -13.32 1.21 4.85
CA GLN A 112 -13.14 1.99 3.62
C GLN A 112 -12.42 1.18 2.54
N VAL A 113 -11.49 0.31 2.94
CA VAL A 113 -10.68 -0.50 2.04
C VAL A 113 -10.51 -1.91 2.62
N LEU A 114 -10.71 -2.91 1.77
CA LEU A 114 -10.50 -4.32 2.12
C LEU A 114 -8.99 -4.64 2.17
N ASP A 115 -8.56 -5.55 3.05
CA ASP A 115 -7.15 -5.97 3.13
C ASP A 115 -6.74 -6.89 1.96
N THR A 116 -6.60 -6.29 0.79
CA THR A 116 -6.31 -6.99 -0.46
C THR A 116 -4.87 -7.52 -0.51
N LEU A 117 -3.93 -6.93 0.24
CA LEU A 117 -2.59 -7.49 0.42
C LEU A 117 -2.68 -8.87 1.07
N THR A 118 -3.39 -8.99 2.20
CA THR A 118 -3.47 -10.27 2.91
C THR A 118 -4.22 -11.32 2.09
N LEU A 119 -5.21 -10.91 1.27
CA LEU A 119 -5.84 -11.80 0.28
C LEU A 119 -4.82 -12.31 -0.76
N ALA A 120 -4.04 -11.42 -1.36
CA ALA A 120 -3.02 -11.79 -2.34
C ALA A 120 -1.92 -12.67 -1.74
N GLN A 121 -1.45 -12.34 -0.53
CA GLN A 121 -0.48 -13.16 0.22
C GLN A 121 -1.04 -14.53 0.57
N SER A 122 -2.31 -14.63 0.95
CA SER A 122 -2.97 -15.91 1.23
C SER A 122 -3.05 -16.77 -0.03
N TRP A 123 -3.33 -16.17 -1.19
CA TRP A 123 -3.33 -16.88 -2.48
C TRP A 123 -1.95 -17.49 -2.79
N GLN A 124 -0.88 -16.73 -2.56
CA GLN A 124 0.50 -17.22 -2.74
C GLN A 124 0.89 -18.27 -1.70
N ARG A 125 0.57 -18.05 -0.42
CA ARG A 125 0.86 -18.96 0.70
C ARG A 125 0.23 -20.33 0.49
N LEU A 126 -0.98 -20.36 -0.06
CA LEU A 126 -1.71 -21.60 -0.37
C LEU A 126 -1.21 -22.28 -1.65
N ASN A 127 -0.22 -21.68 -2.34
CA ASN A 127 0.37 -22.18 -3.58
C ASN A 127 -0.70 -22.51 -4.64
N LEU A 128 -1.64 -21.58 -4.81
CA LEU A 128 -2.76 -21.70 -5.75
C LEU A 128 -2.32 -21.36 -7.17
N SER A 129 -3.15 -21.73 -8.16
CA SER A 129 -2.90 -21.44 -9.57
C SER A 129 -2.56 -19.96 -9.80
N PRO A 130 -1.55 -19.64 -10.62
CA PRO A 130 -1.13 -18.26 -10.85
C PRO A 130 -2.27 -17.46 -11.48
N LEU A 131 -2.44 -16.23 -11.01
CA LEU A 131 -3.43 -15.30 -11.54
C LEU A 131 -2.89 -14.63 -12.81
N PRO A 132 -3.78 -14.22 -13.74
CA PRO A 132 -3.39 -13.38 -14.88
C PRO A 132 -2.72 -12.08 -14.43
N ALA A 133 -1.87 -11.51 -15.28
CA ALA A 133 -1.11 -10.30 -14.95
C ALA A 133 -2.04 -9.12 -14.61
N GLU A 134 -3.12 -9.01 -15.37
CA GLU A 134 -4.16 -7.97 -15.33
C GLU A 134 -5.08 -8.10 -14.10
N PHE A 135 -5.05 -9.25 -13.42
CA PHE A 135 -5.88 -9.48 -12.23
C PHE A 135 -5.54 -8.47 -11.13
N ASN A 136 -6.56 -7.78 -10.63
CA ASN A 136 -6.40 -6.64 -9.74
C ASN A 136 -7.22 -6.84 -8.45
N TRP A 137 -6.52 -7.28 -7.41
CA TRP A 137 -7.08 -7.49 -6.08
C TRP A 137 -7.71 -6.24 -5.48
N GLU A 138 -7.16 -5.06 -5.74
CA GLU A 138 -7.69 -3.80 -5.22
C GLU A 138 -9.02 -3.41 -5.87
N LYS A 139 -9.12 -3.53 -7.19
CA LYS A 139 -10.39 -3.36 -7.92
C LYS A 139 -11.42 -4.35 -7.42
N LEU A 140 -11.04 -5.62 -7.28
CA LEU A 140 -11.92 -6.65 -6.76
C LEU A 140 -12.43 -6.27 -5.36
N GLY A 141 -11.52 -5.93 -4.45
CA GLY A 141 -11.83 -5.52 -3.09
C GLY A 141 -12.75 -4.30 -3.02
N LYS A 142 -12.51 -3.29 -3.86
CA LYS A 142 -13.34 -2.08 -3.96
C LYS A 142 -14.76 -2.38 -4.43
N PHE A 143 -14.90 -3.15 -5.51
CA PHE A 143 -16.23 -3.52 -6.01
C PHE A 143 -16.95 -4.45 -5.04
N TYR A 144 -16.23 -5.38 -4.42
CA TYR A 144 -16.77 -6.29 -3.41
C TYR A 144 -17.28 -5.55 -2.17
N LEU A 145 -16.54 -4.56 -1.68
CA LEU A 145 -16.95 -3.71 -0.57
C LEU A 145 -18.26 -2.98 -0.91
N ARG A 146 -18.34 -2.36 -2.11
CA ARG A 146 -19.57 -1.70 -2.57
C ARG A 146 -20.76 -2.66 -2.68
N LYS A 147 -20.55 -3.86 -3.23
CA LYS A 147 -21.59 -4.89 -3.31
C LYS A 147 -22.05 -5.37 -1.95
N THR A 148 -21.13 -5.46 -1.00
CA THR A 148 -21.46 -5.84 0.38
C THR A 148 -22.27 -4.75 1.09
N GLN A 149 -21.95 -3.48 0.86
CA GLN A 149 -22.76 -2.35 1.32
C GLN A 149 -24.18 -2.38 0.72
N GLU A 150 -24.31 -2.68 -0.58
CA GLU A 150 -25.63 -2.88 -1.23
C GLU A 150 -26.41 -4.05 -0.57
N ILE A 151 -25.74 -5.14 -0.16
CA ILE A 151 -26.38 -6.25 0.57
C ILE A 151 -26.91 -5.79 1.93
N ILE A 152 -26.15 -4.96 2.65
CA ILE A 152 -26.59 -4.39 3.92
C ILE A 152 -27.83 -3.52 3.68
N GLU A 153 -27.75 -2.57 2.76
CA GLU A 153 -28.84 -1.63 2.45
C GLU A 153 -30.15 -2.31 2.04
N ASN A 154 -30.06 -3.42 1.31
CA ASN A 154 -31.23 -4.15 0.85
C ASN A 154 -31.86 -5.07 1.90
N SER A 155 -31.24 -5.24 3.08
CA SER A 155 -31.75 -6.07 4.16
C SER A 155 -32.18 -5.22 5.35
N GLU A 156 -33.48 -5.14 5.64
CA GLU A 156 -33.99 -4.44 6.84
C GLU A 156 -33.34 -4.93 8.13
N LYS A 157 -33.15 -6.25 8.25
CA LYS A 157 -32.54 -6.86 9.44
C LYS A 157 -31.06 -6.51 9.58
N LEU A 158 -30.29 -6.50 8.49
CA LEU A 158 -28.88 -6.06 8.54
C LEU A 158 -28.79 -4.56 8.76
N ARG A 159 -29.60 -3.75 8.07
CA ARG A 159 -29.67 -2.30 8.30
C ARG A 159 -29.93 -1.97 9.75
N ALA A 160 -30.90 -2.62 10.42
CA ALA A 160 -31.19 -2.36 11.82
C ALA A 160 -29.97 -2.60 12.74
N VAL A 161 -29.19 -3.64 12.44
CA VAL A 161 -27.96 -4.01 13.17
C VAL A 161 -26.84 -2.99 12.92
N PHE A 162 -26.73 -2.45 11.71
CA PHE A 162 -25.69 -1.51 11.30
C PHE A 162 -26.04 -0.03 11.53
N LEU A 163 -27.32 0.37 11.52
CA LEU A 163 -27.79 1.74 11.81
C LEU A 163 -27.47 2.18 13.24
N VAL A 164 -27.42 1.24 14.20
CA VAL A 164 -27.01 1.53 15.58
C VAL A 164 -25.52 1.95 15.65
N LYS A 165 -24.66 1.42 14.77
CA LYS A 165 -23.27 1.90 14.63
C LYS A 165 -23.20 3.30 14.02
N LEU A 166 -24.06 3.62 13.04
CA LEU A 166 -24.12 4.95 12.40
C LEU A 166 -24.52 6.07 13.38
N GLN A 167 -25.52 5.84 14.25
CA GLN A 167 -25.95 6.84 15.24
C GLN A 167 -24.87 7.20 16.28
N ASN A 168 -23.95 6.27 16.58
CA ASN A 168 -22.79 6.56 17.42
C ASN A 168 -21.70 7.37 16.69
N LYS A 169 -21.71 7.32 15.34
CA LYS A 169 -20.70 7.93 14.46
C LYS A 169 -21.00 9.37 14.08
N ASP A 170 -22.27 9.79 14.12
CA ASP A 170 -22.69 11.18 13.88
C ASP A 170 -22.02 12.18 14.86
N SER A 171 -21.47 11.71 15.98
CA SER A 171 -20.71 12.55 16.91
C SER A 171 -19.22 12.70 16.55
N GLN A 172 -18.63 11.82 15.73
CA GLN A 172 -17.20 11.81 15.40
C GLN A 172 -16.91 12.19 13.95
N ASN A 173 -17.75 11.76 12.99
CA ASN A 173 -17.47 11.93 11.55
C ASN A 173 -17.96 13.27 10.95
N ILE A 174 -18.86 14.00 11.62
CA ILE A 174 -19.42 15.24 11.09
C ILE A 174 -18.37 16.38 10.99
N GLN A 175 -17.23 16.27 11.68
CA GLN A 175 -16.14 17.25 11.56
C GLN A 175 -15.15 16.97 10.42
N GLU A 176 -15.03 15.72 9.93
CA GLU A 176 -14.03 15.36 8.90
C GLU A 176 -14.61 15.35 7.46
N ILE A 177 -15.93 15.25 7.31
CA ILE A 177 -16.62 15.17 6.00
C ILE A 177 -16.79 16.55 5.31
N ALA A 178 -16.22 17.63 5.88
CA ALA A 178 -16.21 18.94 5.23
C ALA A 178 -15.14 19.08 4.12
N GLY A 179 -14.28 18.07 3.93
CA GLY A 179 -13.23 18.02 2.92
C GLY A 179 -13.62 17.33 1.60
N VAL A 180 -12.81 17.53 0.56
CA VAL A 180 -12.93 16.93 -0.77
C VAL A 180 -13.08 15.41 -0.65
N LYS A 181 -14.06 14.81 -1.34
CA LYS A 181 -14.26 13.35 -1.38
C LYS A 181 -13.14 12.68 -2.18
N THR A 182 -11.98 12.51 -1.56
CA THR A 182 -10.82 11.85 -2.16
C THR A 182 -10.95 10.33 -2.04
N ASP A 183 -10.84 9.64 -3.17
CA ASP A 183 -10.88 8.18 -3.30
C ASP A 183 -9.51 7.55 -2.98
N TYR A 184 -9.47 6.27 -2.63
CA TYR A 184 -8.23 5.50 -2.45
C TYR A 184 -8.05 4.58 -3.67
N ASN A 185 -7.29 5.05 -4.66
CA ASN A 185 -7.10 4.34 -5.93
C ASN A 185 -5.61 4.26 -6.29
N LEU A 186 -5.00 3.09 -6.09
CA LEU A 186 -3.57 2.92 -6.32
C LEU A 186 -3.20 2.80 -7.81
N ASP A 187 -4.13 2.46 -8.69
CA ASP A 187 -3.91 2.54 -10.14
C ASP A 187 -3.76 4.00 -10.58
N ASN A 188 -4.67 4.87 -10.11
CA ASN A 188 -4.57 6.31 -10.38
C ASN A 188 -3.27 6.87 -9.79
N TYR A 189 -2.92 6.46 -8.57
CA TYR A 189 -1.67 6.86 -7.93
C TYR A 189 -0.44 6.42 -8.73
N ALA A 190 -0.40 5.15 -9.19
CA ALA A 190 0.67 4.62 -10.03
C ALA A 190 0.79 5.39 -11.35
N GLU A 191 -0.33 5.69 -12.01
CA GLU A 191 -0.34 6.51 -13.23
C GLU A 191 0.14 7.96 -12.96
N GLY A 192 -0.22 8.54 -11.81
CA GLY A 192 0.31 9.83 -11.35
C GLY A 192 1.83 9.83 -11.20
N LEU A 193 2.38 8.80 -10.55
CA LEU A 193 3.83 8.63 -10.40
C LEU A 193 4.54 8.49 -11.75
N LYS A 194 3.98 7.69 -12.68
CA LYS A 194 4.52 7.55 -14.04
C LYS A 194 4.49 8.86 -14.80
N LYS A 195 3.43 9.66 -14.64
CA LYS A 195 3.29 10.95 -15.32
C LYS A 195 4.33 11.95 -14.83
N GLU A 196 4.50 12.08 -13.52
CA GLU A 196 5.39 13.08 -12.92
C GLU A 196 6.87 12.70 -13.01
N TYR A 197 7.20 11.45 -12.65
CA TYR A 197 8.58 11.02 -12.47
C TYR A 197 9.07 10.10 -13.60
N GLY A 198 8.18 9.61 -14.46
CA GLY A 198 8.52 8.64 -15.49
C GLY A 198 9.44 9.19 -16.59
N HIS A 199 9.57 10.50 -16.70
CA HIS A 199 10.36 11.16 -17.73
C HIS A 199 11.51 11.94 -17.11
N LEU A 200 12.66 11.93 -17.78
CA LEU A 200 13.78 12.79 -17.41
C LEU A 200 13.37 14.26 -17.63
N LYS A 201 13.43 15.07 -16.56
CA LYS A 201 13.13 16.50 -16.62
C LYS A 201 14.28 17.23 -17.34
N LEU A 202 14.25 17.22 -18.68
CA LEU A 202 15.21 17.87 -19.57
C LEU A 202 14.99 19.40 -19.69
N GLU A 203 14.02 19.95 -18.96
CA GLU A 203 13.71 21.38 -18.90
C GLU A 203 14.92 22.26 -18.50
N CYS A 204 15.93 21.66 -17.86
CA CYS A 204 17.19 22.34 -17.52
C CYS A 204 18.22 22.39 -18.67
N LEU A 205 18.05 21.60 -19.73
CA LEU A 205 19.05 21.42 -20.80
C LEU A 205 18.63 22.11 -22.11
N ASP A 206 17.35 22.09 -22.48
CA ASP A 206 16.87 22.81 -23.66
C ASP A 206 15.33 22.95 -23.65
N THR A 207 14.79 24.12 -24.00
CA THR A 207 13.32 24.35 -24.08
C THR A 207 12.69 23.77 -25.35
N THR A 208 13.48 23.14 -26.21
CA THR A 208 13.09 22.77 -27.58
C THR A 208 12.99 21.26 -27.82
N THR A 209 13.48 20.42 -26.89
CA THR A 209 13.53 18.96 -27.06
C THR A 209 12.40 18.29 -26.28
N TYR A 210 11.38 17.82 -27.02
CA TYR A 210 10.25 17.03 -26.49
C TYR A 210 10.59 15.52 -26.39
N GLU A 211 11.86 15.16 -26.27
CA GLU A 211 12.24 13.75 -26.14
C GLU A 211 11.93 13.27 -24.72
N GLN A 212 10.80 12.56 -24.60
CA GLN A 212 10.37 11.88 -23.38
C GLN A 212 11.24 10.64 -23.13
N ILE A 213 12.47 10.87 -22.66
CA ILE A 213 13.36 9.79 -22.23
C ILE A 213 12.84 9.22 -20.92
N LYS A 214 12.47 7.94 -20.94
CA LYS A 214 11.94 7.20 -19.79
C LYS A 214 13.04 6.95 -18.76
N LEU A 215 12.88 7.47 -17.54
CA LEU A 215 13.91 7.47 -16.49
C LEU A 215 14.40 6.05 -16.13
N TRP A 216 13.48 5.09 -16.07
CA TRP A 216 13.76 3.72 -15.65
C TRP A 216 14.61 2.93 -16.66
N ARG A 217 14.62 3.31 -17.94
CA ARG A 217 15.47 2.67 -18.96
C ARG A 217 16.95 3.04 -18.83
N MET A 218 17.27 4.06 -18.01
CA MET A 218 18.62 4.59 -17.84
C MET A 218 19.13 4.53 -16.39
N PHE A 219 18.34 3.96 -15.47
CA PHE A 219 18.75 3.93 -14.07
C PHE A 219 19.92 2.97 -13.85
N VAL A 220 21.04 3.52 -13.39
CA VAL A 220 22.21 2.75 -12.95
C VAL A 220 22.24 2.79 -11.43
N PRO A 221 22.05 1.64 -10.74
CA PRO A 221 22.09 1.59 -9.27
C PRO A 221 23.41 2.14 -8.72
N GLN A 222 23.33 3.11 -7.81
CA GLN A 222 24.50 3.62 -7.12
C GLN A 222 25.00 2.60 -6.08
N ASN A 223 26.28 2.70 -5.76
CA ASN A 223 26.88 1.98 -4.64
C ASN A 223 26.92 2.88 -3.41
N VAL A 224 26.71 2.28 -2.24
CA VAL A 224 26.75 2.95 -0.95
C VAL A 224 27.77 2.28 -0.04
N ARG A 225 28.27 3.05 0.92
CA ARG A 225 29.08 2.56 2.02
C ARG A 225 28.30 2.71 3.32
N ARG A 226 28.52 1.78 4.26
CA ARG A 226 27.92 1.88 5.58
C ARG A 226 28.64 2.94 6.39
N CYS A 227 27.87 3.88 6.94
CA CYS A 227 28.38 4.97 7.74
C CYS A 227 27.88 4.78 9.19
N LYS A 228 28.63 4.04 10.01
CA LYS A 228 28.22 3.76 11.41
C LYS A 228 28.75 4.78 12.43
N GLN A 229 29.94 5.33 12.22
CA GLN A 229 30.66 6.12 13.24
C GLN A 229 31.38 7.36 12.68
N PHE A 230 31.40 7.55 11.36
CA PHE A 230 32.10 8.65 10.71
C PHE A 230 31.25 9.20 9.57
N ILE A 231 30.62 10.35 9.80
CA ILE A 231 29.86 11.09 8.80
C ILE A 231 30.80 12.16 8.22
N PRO A 232 31.39 11.97 7.03
CA PRO A 232 32.41 12.87 6.49
C PRO A 232 31.98 14.35 6.54
N GLN A 233 30.71 14.61 6.24
CA GLN A 233 30.14 15.95 6.21
C GLN A 233 30.06 16.65 7.58
N LEU A 234 30.06 15.91 8.69
CA LEU A 234 30.00 16.47 10.05
C LEU A 234 31.38 16.65 10.70
N TYR A 235 32.41 16.00 10.16
CA TYR A 235 33.75 15.94 10.77
C TYR A 235 34.81 16.76 10.02
N GLU A 236 34.44 17.38 8.89
CA GLU A 236 35.31 18.31 8.16
C GLU A 236 35.09 19.74 8.67
N LEU A 237 35.69 20.08 9.83
CA LEU A 237 35.90 21.49 10.17
C LEU A 237 36.94 22.08 9.21
N PRO A 238 36.73 23.30 8.68
CA PRO A 238 37.76 23.97 7.88
C PRO A 238 39.08 24.04 8.65
N LYS A 239 40.20 23.81 7.97
CA LYS A 239 41.52 23.78 8.61
C LYS A 239 41.84 25.11 9.30
N GLU A 240 41.31 26.20 8.76
CA GLU A 240 41.43 27.55 9.29
C GLU A 240 40.76 27.69 10.66
N VAL A 241 39.57 27.09 10.83
CA VAL A 241 38.83 27.11 12.11
C VAL A 241 39.58 26.35 13.20
N LEU A 242 40.15 25.20 12.86
CA LEU A 242 40.98 24.43 13.78
C LEU A 242 42.26 25.18 14.18
N GLN A 243 42.87 25.90 13.22
CA GLN A 243 44.05 26.72 13.49
C GLN A 243 43.71 27.90 14.40
N GLU A 244 42.56 28.57 14.20
CA GLU A 244 42.10 29.64 15.10
C GLU A 244 41.90 29.16 16.55
N LEU A 245 41.45 27.92 16.77
CA LEU A 245 41.29 27.35 18.11
C LEU A 245 42.64 27.12 18.80
N VAL A 246 43.68 26.74 18.04
CA VAL A 246 45.05 26.66 18.54
C VAL A 246 45.57 28.05 18.90
N ASP A 247 45.37 29.03 18.01
CA ASP A 247 45.85 30.40 18.20
C ASP A 247 45.18 31.08 19.41
N ARG A 248 43.92 30.72 19.72
CA ARG A 248 43.19 31.15 20.91
C ARG A 248 43.58 30.38 22.19
N GLY A 249 44.40 29.34 22.07
CA GLY A 249 44.83 28.49 23.18
C GLY A 249 43.73 27.59 23.74
N GLU A 250 42.61 27.41 23.02
CA GLU A 250 41.50 26.54 23.42
C GLU A 250 41.85 25.05 23.22
N ILE A 251 42.76 24.76 22.28
CA ILE A 251 43.38 23.46 22.06
C ILE A 251 44.89 23.64 21.86
N THR A 252 45.66 22.62 22.23
CA THR A 252 47.10 22.57 22.01
C THR A 252 47.44 22.04 20.62
N GLN A 253 48.65 22.34 20.12
CA GLN A 253 49.14 21.81 18.85
C GLN A 253 49.15 20.26 18.84
N ALA A 254 49.46 19.62 19.98
CA ALA A 254 49.44 18.18 20.12
C ALA A 254 48.02 17.58 20.06
N GLU A 255 47.02 18.27 20.62
CA GLU A 255 45.61 17.88 20.52
C GLU A 255 45.10 18.02 19.08
N LEU A 256 45.49 19.08 18.37
CA LEU A 256 45.17 19.25 16.95
C LEU A 256 45.70 18.08 16.10
N GLU A 257 46.97 17.69 16.30
CA GLU A 257 47.58 16.55 15.61
C GLU A 257 46.86 15.23 15.91
N GLN A 258 46.44 15.02 17.17
CA GLN A 258 45.65 13.84 17.56
C GLN A 258 44.28 13.81 16.89
N ILE A 259 43.56 14.95 16.85
CA ILE A 259 42.27 15.08 16.17
C ILE A 259 42.43 14.75 14.68
N GLN A 260 43.44 15.32 14.01
CA GLN A 260 43.70 15.06 12.60
C GLN A 260 44.06 13.59 12.33
N ALA A 261 44.88 12.97 13.17
CA ALA A 261 45.25 11.56 13.04
C ALA A 261 44.02 10.64 13.24
N GLU A 262 43.14 10.95 14.20
CA GLU A 262 41.92 10.19 14.40
C GLU A 262 40.94 10.35 13.23
N LEU A 263 40.78 11.58 12.70
CA LEU A 263 39.98 11.85 11.52
C LEU A 263 40.48 11.08 10.30
N GLU A 264 41.79 11.08 10.06
CA GLU A 264 42.40 10.35 8.94
C GLU A 264 42.22 8.84 9.09
N ARG A 265 42.35 8.29 10.32
CA ARG A 265 42.04 6.87 10.58
C ARG A 265 40.59 6.54 10.23
N LYS A 266 39.63 7.34 10.72
CA LYS A 266 38.19 7.15 10.43
C LYS A 266 37.88 7.29 8.94
N ARG A 267 38.57 8.20 8.25
CA ARG A 267 38.45 8.37 6.79
C ARG A 267 38.94 7.13 6.05
N GLN A 268 40.07 6.56 6.44
CA GLN A 268 40.61 5.34 5.85
C GLN A 268 39.69 4.13 6.10
N GLU A 269 39.18 3.98 7.33
CA GLU A 269 38.16 2.98 7.65
C GLU A 269 36.93 3.12 6.74
N TYR A 270 36.42 4.34 6.57
CA TYR A 270 35.28 4.62 5.68
C TYR A 270 35.58 4.32 4.21
N VAL A 271 36.76 4.70 3.68
CA VAL A 271 37.11 4.45 2.28
C VAL A 271 37.27 2.96 1.99
N ASN A 272 37.82 2.21 2.95
CA ASN A 272 38.02 0.77 2.87
C ASN A 272 36.74 -0.04 3.15
N GLU A 273 35.69 0.60 3.66
CA GLU A 273 34.40 -0.03 3.85
C GLU A 273 33.85 -0.57 2.52
N LYS A 274 33.24 -1.75 2.59
CA LYS A 274 32.71 -2.44 1.42
C LYS A 274 31.66 -1.58 0.70
N LEU A 275 31.77 -1.53 -0.62
CA LEU A 275 30.73 -0.98 -1.49
C LEU A 275 29.62 -2.02 -1.67
N ASP A 276 28.40 -1.65 -1.31
CA ASP A 276 27.21 -2.45 -1.55
C ASP A 276 26.25 -1.70 -2.49
N PRO A 277 25.60 -2.38 -3.44
CA PRO A 277 24.55 -1.77 -4.26
C PRO A 277 23.41 -1.23 -3.39
N VAL A 278 22.99 0.01 -3.62
CA VAL A 278 21.98 0.69 -2.78
C VAL A 278 20.66 -0.07 -2.71
N LEU A 279 20.24 -0.70 -3.81
CA LEU A 279 19.01 -1.48 -3.87
C LEU A 279 19.03 -2.68 -2.93
N ASN A 280 20.19 -3.28 -2.65
CA ASN A 280 20.28 -4.39 -1.70
C ASN A 280 20.06 -3.91 -0.26
N ILE A 281 20.47 -2.69 0.06
CA ILE A 281 20.28 -2.09 1.38
C ILE A 281 18.81 -1.70 1.56
N VAL A 282 18.21 -1.04 0.56
CA VAL A 282 16.82 -0.57 0.62
C VAL A 282 15.82 -1.73 0.65
N ASN A 283 16.10 -2.83 -0.06
CA ASN A 283 15.22 -4.01 -0.07
C ASN A 283 15.47 -4.97 1.10
N SER A 284 16.44 -4.68 1.98
CA SER A 284 16.75 -5.54 3.12
C SER A 284 15.76 -5.33 4.27
N SER A 285 15.22 -6.42 4.81
CA SER A 285 14.40 -6.40 6.02
C SER A 285 15.18 -6.05 7.29
N GLU A 286 16.52 -6.06 7.23
CA GLU A 286 17.40 -5.68 8.34
C GLU A 286 17.32 -4.18 8.66
N TYR A 287 17.07 -3.34 7.65
CA TYR A 287 17.13 -1.88 7.77
C TYR A 287 15.76 -1.25 7.55
N ARG A 288 14.93 -1.21 8.60
CA ARG A 288 13.60 -0.55 8.54
C ARG A 288 13.67 0.97 8.35
N ARG A 289 14.79 1.60 8.72
CA ARG A 289 15.01 3.05 8.64
C ARG A 289 16.41 3.29 8.13
N THR A 290 16.51 3.94 6.98
CA THR A 290 17.78 4.17 6.27
C THR A 290 17.87 5.64 5.87
N VAL A 291 19.00 6.27 6.18
CA VAL A 291 19.33 7.62 5.72
C VAL A 291 20.44 7.51 4.68
N ILE A 292 20.18 8.02 3.48
CA ILE A 292 21.14 7.99 2.38
C ILE A 292 21.83 9.35 2.30
N LEU A 293 23.12 9.36 2.64
CA LEU A 293 23.97 10.54 2.55
C LEU A 293 24.74 10.52 1.23
N GLY A 294 25.03 11.69 0.71
CA GLY A 294 25.82 11.86 -0.51
C GLY A 294 25.90 13.32 -0.91
N ASP A 295 26.87 13.66 -1.73
CA ASP A 295 27.11 15.03 -2.18
C ASP A 295 25.91 15.59 -2.97
N PRO A 296 25.79 16.92 -3.08
CA PRO A 296 24.85 17.54 -4.02
C PRO A 296 25.03 16.95 -5.43
N GLY A 297 23.94 16.52 -6.05
CA GLY A 297 23.99 15.88 -7.37
C GLY A 297 24.33 14.38 -7.39
N ALA A 298 24.56 13.73 -6.24
CA ALA A 298 24.83 12.28 -6.17
C ALA A 298 23.64 11.37 -6.59
N GLY A 299 22.50 11.95 -6.97
CA GLY A 299 21.33 11.20 -7.44
C GLY A 299 20.40 10.67 -6.35
N LYS A 300 20.44 11.23 -5.13
CA LYS A 300 19.58 10.82 -4.00
C LYS A 300 18.09 10.87 -4.35
N SER A 301 17.61 12.02 -4.85
CA SER A 301 16.22 12.20 -5.30
C SER A 301 15.87 11.26 -6.45
N SER A 302 16.80 11.06 -7.40
CA SER A 302 16.61 10.14 -8.53
C SER A 302 16.46 8.68 -8.08
N LEU A 303 17.16 8.25 -7.01
CA LEU A 303 16.97 6.94 -6.40
C LEU A 303 15.57 6.78 -5.80
N LEU A 304 15.08 7.78 -5.05
CA LEU A 304 13.74 7.74 -4.46
C LEU A 304 12.65 7.70 -5.53
N GLN A 305 12.80 8.51 -6.58
CA GLN A 305 11.92 8.48 -7.75
C GLN A 305 11.95 7.12 -8.45
N TYR A 306 13.12 6.52 -8.62
CA TYR A 306 13.26 5.18 -9.19
C TYR A 306 12.51 4.12 -8.37
N LEU A 307 12.59 4.16 -7.04
CA LEU A 307 11.87 3.20 -6.17
C LEU A 307 10.35 3.33 -6.34
N ALA A 308 9.84 4.57 -6.37
CA ALA A 308 8.41 4.83 -6.59
C ALA A 308 7.95 4.37 -7.98
N LEU A 309 8.75 4.63 -9.02
CA LEU A 309 8.46 4.22 -10.39
C LEU A 309 8.50 2.70 -10.57
N ASN A 310 9.50 2.02 -9.98
CA ASN A 310 9.62 0.57 -10.08
C ASN A 310 8.37 -0.15 -9.51
N TRP A 311 7.73 0.41 -8.48
CA TRP A 311 6.44 -0.06 -7.99
C TRP A 311 5.29 0.27 -8.96
N ALA A 312 5.24 1.50 -9.48
CA ALA A 312 4.19 1.94 -10.39
C ALA A 312 4.18 1.16 -11.71
N GLU A 313 5.35 0.71 -12.19
CA GLU A 313 5.50 -0.11 -13.39
C GLU A 313 5.06 -1.57 -13.20
N LYS A 314 4.92 -2.06 -11.97
CA LYS A 314 4.44 -3.42 -11.75
C LYS A 314 2.99 -3.57 -12.16
N GLU A 315 2.68 -4.78 -12.63
CA GLU A 315 1.32 -5.21 -12.89
C GLU A 315 0.49 -5.19 -11.60
N PRO A 316 -0.82 -4.91 -11.66
CA PRO A 316 -1.66 -4.80 -10.46
C PRO A 316 -1.61 -6.02 -9.54
N SER A 317 -1.56 -7.22 -10.12
CA SER A 317 -1.43 -8.50 -9.39
C SER A 317 -0.16 -8.60 -8.55
N GLN A 318 0.93 -7.96 -8.99
CA GLN A 318 2.21 -7.94 -8.30
C GLN A 318 2.34 -6.73 -7.37
N ARG A 319 1.78 -5.59 -7.77
CA ARG A 319 1.88 -4.32 -7.04
C ARG A 319 1.28 -4.42 -5.64
N VAL A 320 0.15 -5.10 -5.52
CA VAL A 320 -0.54 -5.30 -4.23
C VAL A 320 0.35 -6.02 -3.20
N LEU A 321 1.33 -6.82 -3.65
CA LEU A 321 2.25 -7.57 -2.79
C LEU A 321 3.46 -6.75 -2.33
N LEU A 322 3.66 -5.57 -2.90
CA LEU A 322 4.78 -4.69 -2.60
C LEU A 322 4.32 -3.54 -1.71
N PRO A 323 5.17 -3.04 -0.80
CA PRO A 323 4.81 -1.91 0.02
C PRO A 323 4.53 -0.67 -0.85
N LEU A 324 3.46 0.06 -0.53
CA LEU A 324 3.07 1.29 -1.21
C LEU A 324 4.14 2.38 -1.01
N PRO A 325 4.85 2.85 -2.05
CA PRO A 325 5.81 3.94 -1.90
C PRO A 325 5.08 5.26 -1.73
N LEU A 326 5.40 5.98 -0.66
CA LEU A 326 4.92 7.33 -0.38
C LEU A 326 6.10 8.30 -0.54
N LEU A 327 6.24 8.87 -1.74
CA LEU A 327 7.27 9.87 -2.02
C LEU A 327 6.85 11.25 -1.51
N ILE A 328 7.62 11.79 -0.58
CA ILE A 328 7.36 13.06 0.09
C ILE A 328 8.55 13.98 -0.18
N GLU A 329 8.37 14.92 -1.10
CA GLU A 329 9.28 16.04 -1.28
C GLU A 329 9.07 17.04 -0.13
N LEU A 330 9.99 17.06 0.84
CA LEU A 330 9.85 17.83 2.08
C LEU A 330 9.72 19.34 1.81
N ARG A 331 10.32 19.84 0.72
CA ARG A 331 10.14 21.23 0.27
C ARG A 331 8.69 21.56 -0.10
N ILE A 332 7.96 20.61 -0.72
CA ILE A 332 6.56 20.80 -1.09
C ILE A 332 5.69 20.70 0.16
N TYR A 333 5.92 19.67 0.97
CA TYR A 333 5.21 19.48 2.23
C TYR A 333 5.35 20.68 3.17
N ALA A 334 6.57 21.19 3.37
CA ALA A 334 6.82 22.36 4.22
C ALA A 334 6.05 23.59 3.73
N ARG A 335 6.03 23.82 2.42
CA ARG A 335 5.27 24.93 1.81
C ARG A 335 3.78 24.80 2.07
N ASP A 336 3.20 23.63 1.83
CA ASP A 336 1.76 23.41 2.05
C ASP A 336 1.39 23.52 3.53
N LYS A 337 2.29 23.11 4.42
CA LYS A 337 2.13 23.30 5.86
C LYS A 337 2.16 24.78 6.26
N ASP A 338 3.10 25.56 5.71
CA ASP A 338 3.19 27.00 5.93
C ASP A 338 1.97 27.75 5.39
N GLU A 339 1.45 27.31 4.24
CA GLU A 339 0.21 27.79 3.63
C GLU A 339 -1.06 27.28 4.33
N LYS A 340 -0.92 26.48 5.41
CA LYS A 340 -2.00 25.86 6.20
C LYS A 340 -2.95 24.99 5.38
N LYS A 341 -2.49 24.42 4.28
CA LYS A 341 -3.23 23.44 3.47
C LYS A 341 -3.26 22.05 4.11
N CYS A 342 -2.23 21.71 4.89
CA CYS A 342 -2.17 20.46 5.64
C CYS A 342 -1.41 20.65 6.97
N GLN A 343 -1.77 19.89 8.00
CA GLN A 343 -1.10 19.89 9.31
C GLN A 343 -0.17 18.69 9.49
N ASN A 344 -0.45 17.58 8.80
CA ASN A 344 0.28 16.32 8.90
C ASN A 344 0.42 15.67 7.52
N ILE A 345 1.19 14.56 7.46
CA ILE A 345 1.47 13.84 6.22
C ILE A 345 0.21 13.18 5.63
N LEU A 346 -0.72 12.71 6.46
CA LEU A 346 -1.97 12.10 5.99
C LEU A 346 -2.83 13.13 5.24
N GLU A 347 -3.00 14.32 5.82
CA GLU A 347 -3.68 15.44 5.17
C GLU A 347 -2.95 15.89 3.90
N PHE A 348 -1.61 15.86 3.90
CA PHE A 348 -0.83 16.17 2.71
C PHE A 348 -1.16 15.22 1.55
N PHE A 349 -1.28 13.92 1.81
CA PHE A 349 -1.75 12.95 0.80
C PHE A 349 -3.23 13.12 0.42
N HIS A 350 -4.05 13.65 1.33
CA HIS A 350 -5.48 13.81 1.09
C HIS A 350 -5.86 15.03 0.24
N GLN A 351 -5.20 16.16 0.50
CA GLN A 351 -5.55 17.48 -0.06
C GLN A 351 -4.35 18.39 -0.35
N GLY A 352 -3.13 17.94 -0.05
CA GLY A 352 -1.90 18.68 -0.37
C GLY A 352 -1.63 18.71 -1.87
N ASN A 353 -0.62 19.47 -2.28
CA ASN A 353 -0.23 19.72 -3.66
C ASN A 353 0.56 18.54 -4.25
N LEU A 354 -0.12 17.41 -4.37
CA LEU A 354 0.38 16.17 -4.96
C LEU A 354 -0.32 15.90 -6.29
N ILE A 355 0.35 15.15 -7.17
CA ILE A 355 -0.20 14.74 -8.47
C ILE A 355 -1.44 13.86 -8.30
N CYS A 356 -1.45 13.04 -7.25
CA CYS A 356 -2.55 12.13 -6.94
C CYS A 356 -2.77 12.10 -5.44
N HIS A 357 -4.03 12.26 -5.05
CA HIS A 357 -4.44 12.20 -3.66
C HIS A 357 -4.85 10.79 -3.26
N LEU A 358 -4.64 10.46 -1.99
CA LEU A 358 -5.08 9.23 -1.35
C LEU A 358 -5.98 9.58 -0.16
N ASN A 359 -7.04 8.81 0.05
CA ASN A 359 -7.90 8.99 1.21
C ASN A 359 -7.10 8.81 2.52
N GLN A 360 -7.21 9.76 3.46
CA GLN A 360 -6.42 9.75 4.70
C GLN A 360 -6.70 8.54 5.59
N LEU A 361 -7.96 8.11 5.71
CA LEU A 361 -8.36 7.01 6.58
C LEU A 361 -7.80 5.68 6.05
N ALA A 362 -7.95 5.46 4.74
CA ALA A 362 -7.41 4.28 4.08
C ALA A 362 -5.87 4.24 4.09
N LEU A 363 -5.23 5.41 4.02
CA LEU A 363 -3.78 5.53 4.11
C LEU A 363 -3.29 5.23 5.54
N ASP A 364 -3.99 5.73 6.56
CA ASP A 364 -3.66 5.48 7.96
C ASP A 364 -3.74 3.98 8.29
N ASP A 365 -4.81 3.30 7.85
CA ASP A 365 -4.96 1.85 7.97
C ASP A 365 -3.79 1.09 7.30
N ASN A 366 -3.32 1.56 6.14
CA ASN A 366 -2.20 0.94 5.43
C ASN A 366 -0.86 1.13 6.17
N LEU A 367 -0.65 2.33 6.74
CA LEU A 367 0.52 2.66 7.56
C LEU A 367 0.55 1.82 8.85
N GLU A 368 -0.58 1.66 9.55
CA GLU A 368 -0.68 0.84 10.77
C GLU A 368 -0.33 -0.62 10.50
N LYS A 369 -0.70 -1.14 9.32
CA LYS A 369 -0.37 -2.51 8.89
C LYS A 369 1.08 -2.67 8.43
N GLY A 370 1.85 -1.58 8.33
CA GLY A 370 3.24 -1.60 7.87
C GLY A 370 3.39 -1.94 6.38
N GLN A 371 2.36 -1.64 5.58
CA GLN A 371 2.29 -1.99 4.15
C GLN A 371 2.75 -0.85 3.23
N ALA A 372 3.50 0.13 3.77
CA ALA A 372 3.99 1.30 3.05
C ALA A 372 5.50 1.50 3.20
N LEU A 373 6.11 2.10 2.18
CA LEU A 373 7.49 2.55 2.15
C LEU A 373 7.52 4.08 2.05
N VAL A 374 7.87 4.77 3.13
CA VAL A 374 7.91 6.23 3.14
C VAL A 374 9.27 6.72 2.66
N LEU A 375 9.28 7.55 1.61
CA LEU A 375 10.46 8.09 0.95
C LEU A 375 10.51 9.60 1.17
N PHE A 376 11.34 10.05 2.11
CA PHE A 376 11.55 11.48 2.37
C PHE A 376 12.67 12.04 1.48
N ASP A 377 12.34 13.02 0.65
CA ASP A 377 13.28 13.72 -0.23
C ASP A 377 13.51 15.16 0.24
N GLY A 378 14.78 15.59 0.29
CA GLY A 378 15.17 16.93 0.73
C GLY A 378 15.18 17.15 2.25
N LEU A 379 15.97 16.34 2.98
CA LEU A 379 16.19 16.51 4.43
C LEU A 379 17.15 17.66 4.78
N ASP A 380 17.82 18.20 3.77
CA ASP A 380 18.87 19.23 3.85
C ASP A 380 18.35 20.67 4.07
#